data_AF-E7GFF2-F1
#
_entry.id   AF-E7GFF2-F1
#
_cell.length_a   1.000
_cell.length_b   1.000
_cell.length_c   1.000
_cell.angle_alpha   90.00
_cell.angle_beta   90.00
_cell.angle_gamma   90.00
#
_symmetry.space_group_name_H-M   'P 1'
#
loop_
_entity.id
_entity.type
_entity.pdbx_description
1 polymer ?
#
loop_
_entity_poly.entity_id
_entity_poly.type
_entity_poly.pdbx_seq_one_letter_code
_entity_poly.pdbx_strand_id
1 'polypeptide(L)'
;MQYLIIDILYLVLIWGIYKIRHSSNQMIRMLDNGYAFYESLPKSQKEFYWKKDTQLLMGFMLGIGICINIMFYQIELGASLLIIIGIFLLGIVISTGIYTYLYFRLKRKYIKNKGD
;
A
#
# COMPACT_ATOMS: atom_id res chain seq x y z
N MET A 1 -18.98 13.02 13.38
CA MET A 1 -19.61 11.72 13.70
C MET A 1 -19.88 10.85 12.46
N GLN A 2 -20.28 11.41 11.31
CA GLN A 2 -20.74 10.61 10.15
C GLN A 2 -19.65 9.77 9.44
N TYR A 3 -18.36 10.12 9.52
CA TYR A 3 -17.29 9.39 8.82
C TYR A 3 -16.47 8.43 9.69
N LEU A 4 -16.82 8.30 10.97
CA LEU A 4 -16.07 7.54 11.96
C LEU A 4 -15.97 6.05 11.60
N ILE A 5 -16.98 5.49 10.93
CA ILE A 5 -16.96 4.11 10.42
C ILE A 5 -15.86 3.94 9.35
N ILE A 6 -15.67 4.92 8.47
CA ILE A 6 -14.69 4.85 7.39
C ILE A 6 -13.28 4.96 7.97
N ASP A 7 -13.07 5.83 8.96
CA ASP A 7 -11.80 5.94 9.68
C ASP A 7 -11.45 4.64 10.42
N ILE A 8 -12.43 4.00 11.07
CA ILE A 8 -12.24 2.70 11.73
C ILE A 8 -11.87 1.63 10.70
N LEU A 9 -12.61 1.53 9.58
CA LEU A 9 -12.31 0.58 8.51
C LEU A 9 -10.89 0.80 7.96
N TYR A 10 -10.50 2.05 7.76
CA TYR A 10 -9.16 2.40 7.33
C TYR A 10 -8.09 1.99 8.33
N LEU A 11 -8.29 2.24 9.63
CA LEU A 11 -7.39 1.82 10.70
C LEU A 11 -7.27 0.29 10.79
N VAL A 12 -8.37 -0.44 10.61
CA VAL A 12 -8.37 -1.91 10.57
C VAL A 12 -7.54 -2.43 9.39
N LEU A 13 -7.65 -1.81 8.21
CA LEU A 13 -6.84 -2.19 7.05
C LEU A 13 -5.35 -1.93 7.28
N ILE A 14 -5.00 -0.75 7.82
CA ILE A 14 -3.61 -0.43 8.17
C ILE A 14 -3.07 -1.41 9.22
N TRP A 15 -3.87 -1.74 10.24
CA TRP A 15 -3.49 -2.71 11.26
C TRP A 15 -3.30 -4.10 10.68
N GLY A 16 -4.15 -4.54 9.75
CA GLY A 16 -3.99 -5.79 9.02
C GLY A 16 -2.65 -5.86 8.27
N ILE A 17 -2.31 -4.81 7.52
CA ILE A 17 -1.02 -4.74 6.79
C ILE A 17 0.16 -4.71 7.76
N TYR A 18 0.05 -3.98 8.86
CA TYR A 18 1.05 -3.96 9.91
C TYR A 18 1.28 -5.36 10.51
N LYS A 19 0.20 -6.11 10.76
CA LYS A 19 0.27 -7.49 11.25
C LYS A 19 0.88 -8.42 10.22
N ILE A 20 0.56 -8.26 8.94
CA ILE A 20 1.18 -9.01 7.83
C ILE A 20 2.69 -8.78 7.80
N ARG A 21 3.14 -7.51 7.81
CA ARG A 21 4.56 -7.15 7.84
C ARG A 21 5.34 -7.80 8.98
N HIS A 22 4.75 -7.86 10.18
CA HIS A 22 5.37 -8.44 11.38
C HIS A 22 5.04 -9.92 11.60
N SER A 23 4.26 -10.54 10.72
CA SER A 23 3.91 -11.95 10.82
C SER A 23 5.14 -12.81 10.59
N SER A 24 5.36 -13.81 11.46
CA SER A 24 6.36 -14.87 11.26
C SER A 24 5.84 -16.02 10.39
N ASN A 25 4.55 -16.04 10.06
CA ASN A 25 3.92 -17.12 9.32
C ASN A 25 4.29 -17.08 7.83
N GLN A 26 5.02 -18.09 7.35
CA GLN A 26 5.46 -18.21 5.95
C GLN A 26 4.30 -18.23 4.95
N MET A 27 3.15 -18.83 5.29
CA MET A 27 2.00 -18.93 4.40
C MET A 27 1.40 -17.55 4.08
N ILE A 28 1.29 -16.68 5.10
CA ILE A 28 0.81 -15.30 4.95
C ILE A 28 1.77 -14.49 4.05
N ARG A 29 3.07 -14.72 4.20
CA ARG A 29 4.11 -14.07 3.38
C ARG A 29 4.09 -14.52 1.92
N MET A 30 3.74 -15.78 1.68
CA MET A 30 3.64 -16.35 0.34
C MET A 30 2.45 -15.82 -0.45
N LEU A 31 1.31 -15.56 0.21
CA LEU A 31 0.08 -15.09 -0.43
C LEU A 31 0.14 -13.62 -0.88
N ASP A 32 1.01 -12.80 -0.29
CA ASP A 32 1.01 -11.34 -0.46
C ASP A 32 1.97 -10.83 -1.58
N ASN A 33 3.01 -11.58 -1.98
CA ASN A 33 4.10 -11.03 -2.82
C ASN A 33 4.05 -11.35 -4.33
N GLY A 34 2.99 -11.95 -4.86
CA GLY A 34 3.06 -12.56 -6.19
C GLY A 34 4.07 -13.72 -6.17
N TYR A 35 3.65 -14.80 -5.51
CA TYR A 35 4.38 -16.02 -5.14
C TYR A 35 5.64 -16.34 -5.96
N ALA A 36 5.54 -16.32 -7.29
CA ALA A 36 6.63 -16.66 -8.20
C ALA A 36 7.89 -15.79 -8.04
N PHE A 37 7.77 -14.47 -7.82
CA PHE A 37 8.96 -13.63 -7.68
C PHE A 37 9.63 -13.82 -6.31
N TYR A 38 8.83 -13.78 -5.25
CA TYR A 38 9.30 -13.96 -3.87
C TYR A 38 10.00 -15.30 -3.68
N GLU A 39 9.42 -16.38 -4.20
CA GLU A 39 10.03 -17.71 -4.10
C GLU A 39 11.32 -17.83 -4.89
N SER A 40 11.48 -17.03 -5.95
CA SER A 40 12.72 -16.99 -6.71
C SER A 40 13.89 -16.35 -5.96
N LEU A 41 13.65 -15.61 -4.87
CA LEU A 41 14.70 -14.91 -4.12
C LEU A 41 15.48 -15.86 -3.19
N PRO A 42 16.79 -15.64 -2.97
CA PRO A 42 17.56 -16.34 -1.95
C PRO A 42 16.94 -16.19 -0.55
N LYS A 43 17.04 -17.24 0.29
CA LYS A 43 16.50 -17.22 1.68
C LYS A 43 16.94 -16.00 2.49
N SER A 44 18.20 -15.56 2.32
CA SER A 44 18.78 -14.40 3.01
C SER A 44 18.11 -13.07 2.62
N GLN A 45 17.56 -12.96 1.41
CA GLN A 45 16.96 -11.74 0.89
C GLN A 45 15.43 -11.70 1.07
N LYS A 46 14.77 -12.85 1.21
CA LYS A 46 13.30 -12.97 1.33
C LYS A 46 12.72 -12.10 2.45
N GLU A 47 13.32 -12.08 3.63
CA GLU A 47 12.80 -11.29 4.76
C GLU A 47 12.96 -9.78 4.53
N PHE A 48 14.10 -9.36 3.97
CA PHE A 48 14.35 -7.95 3.71
C PHE A 48 13.49 -7.41 2.57
N TYR A 49 13.29 -8.22 1.52
CA TYR A 49 12.33 -7.94 0.45
C TYR A 49 10.92 -7.79 1.01
N TRP A 50 10.46 -8.76 1.79
CA TRP A 50 9.14 -8.75 2.41
C TRP A 50 8.86 -7.48 3.20
N LYS A 51 9.77 -7.11 4.10
CA LYS A 51 9.61 -5.91 4.94
C LYS A 51 9.58 -4.62 4.11
N LYS A 52 10.28 -4.58 2.98
CA LYS A 52 10.29 -3.42 2.07
C LYS A 52 9.04 -3.37 1.21
N ASP A 53 8.58 -4.50 0.70
CA ASP A 53 7.38 -4.58 -0.14
C ASP A 53 6.12 -4.20 0.66
N THR A 54 5.93 -4.82 1.82
CA THR A 54 4.84 -4.46 2.75
C THR A 54 4.93 -3.01 3.25
N GLN A 55 6.13 -2.42 3.36
CA GLN A 55 6.29 -1.00 3.65
C GLN A 55 5.81 -0.11 2.49
N LEU A 56 6.01 -0.52 1.23
CA LEU A 56 5.47 0.19 0.08
C LEU A 56 3.94 0.13 0.06
N LEU A 57 3.36 -1.05 0.36
CA LEU A 57 1.91 -1.21 0.47
C LEU A 57 1.32 -0.34 1.58
N MET A 58 1.98 -0.28 2.74
CA MET A 58 1.56 0.60 3.83
C MET A 58 1.63 2.09 3.42
N GLY A 59 2.66 2.48 2.68
CA GLY A 59 2.77 3.84 2.12
C GLY A 59 1.66 4.16 1.10
N PHE A 60 1.30 3.21 0.25
CA PHE A 60 0.16 3.33 -0.67
C PHE A 60 -1.15 3.57 0.09
N MET A 61 -1.41 2.76 1.12
CA MET A 61 -2.60 2.92 1.95
C MET A 61 -2.64 4.27 2.67
N LEU A 62 -1.50 4.74 3.19
CA LEU A 62 -1.38 6.09 3.74
C LEU A 62 -1.75 7.18 2.73
N GLY A 63 -1.30 7.05 1.47
CA GLY A 63 -1.71 7.94 0.39
C GLY A 63 -3.22 7.94 0.16
N ILE A 64 -3.84 6.75 0.10
CA ILE A 64 -5.30 6.63 -0.02
C ILE A 64 -6.03 7.26 1.17
N GLY A 65 -5.54 7.06 2.39
CA GLY A 65 -6.11 7.67 3.59
C GLY A 65 -6.11 9.20 3.56
N ILE A 66 -5.02 9.81 3.07
CA ILE A 66 -4.95 11.27 2.86
C ILE A 66 -6.01 11.71 1.84
N CYS A 67 -6.15 10.96 0.73
CA CYS A 67 -7.14 11.30 -0.30
C CYS A 67 -8.58 11.24 0.22
N ILE A 68 -8.89 10.24 1.05
CA ILE A 68 -10.20 10.10 1.71
C ILE A 68 -10.46 11.28 2.67
N ASN A 69 -9.47 11.70 3.46
CA ASN A 69 -9.60 12.84 4.37
C ASN A 69 -9.86 14.16 3.62
N ILE A 70 -9.13 14.40 2.53
CA ILE A 70 -9.36 15.58 1.68
C ILE A 70 -10.77 15.52 1.08
N MET A 71 -11.23 14.34 0.64
CA MET A 71 -12.57 14.15 0.11
C MET A 71 -13.65 14.52 1.15
N PHE A 72 -13.52 14.07 2.40
CA PHE A 72 -14.47 14.44 3.47
C PHE A 72 -14.44 15.93 3.78
N TYR A 73 -13.26 16.53 3.85
CA TYR A 73 -13.14 17.98 4.05
C TYR A 73 -13.88 18.77 2.96
N GLN A 74 -13.80 18.33 1.70
CA GLN A 74 -14.53 18.98 0.61
C GLN A 74 -16.05 18.78 0.70
N ILE A 75 -16.51 17.64 1.21
CA ILE A 75 -17.94 17.42 1.49
C ILE A 75 -18.43 18.40 2.57
N GLU A 76 -17.64 18.61 3.62
CA GLU A 76 -17.97 19.56 4.70
C GLU A 76 -18.01 21.01 4.21
N LEU A 77 -17.16 21.37 3.24
CA LEU A 77 -17.19 22.67 2.58
C LEU A 77 -18.34 22.85 1.58
N GLY A 78 -19.15 21.82 1.34
CA GLY A 78 -20.24 21.87 0.37
C GLY A 78 -19.78 21.92 -1.09
N ALA A 79 -18.60 21.37 -1.39
CA ALA A 79 -18.09 21.29 -2.76
C ALA A 79 -19.02 20.48 -3.67
N SER A 80 -18.96 20.74 -4.98
CA SER A 80 -19.75 19.98 -5.94
C SER A 80 -19.26 18.53 -6.04
N LEU A 81 -20.18 17.62 -6.38
CA LEU A 81 -19.87 16.19 -6.54
C LEU A 81 -18.72 15.94 -7.52
N LEU A 82 -18.63 16.74 -8.60
CA LEU A 82 -17.54 16.65 -9.57
C LEU A 82 -16.17 16.96 -8.97
N ILE A 83 -16.07 17.95 -8.07
CA ILE A 83 -14.82 18.30 -7.38
C ILE A 83 -14.42 17.17 -6.43
N ILE A 84 -15.38 16.67 -5.65
CA ILE A 84 -15.16 15.60 -4.67
C ILE A 84 -14.65 14.34 -5.37
N ILE A 85 -15.34 13.89 -6.42
CA ILE A 85 -14.94 12.71 -7.21
C ILE A 85 -13.62 12.97 -7.92
N GLY A 86 -13.43 14.16 -8.52
CA GLY A 86 -12.23 14.51 -9.25
C GLY A 86 -10.97 14.44 -8.39
N ILE A 87 -11.00 14.99 -7.18
CA ILE A 87 -9.88 14.95 -6.24
C ILE A 87 -9.59 13.51 -5.80
N PHE A 88 -10.63 12.73 -5.49
CA PHE A 88 -10.46 11.34 -5.05
C PHE A 88 -9.82 10.48 -6.15
N LEU A 89 -10.31 10.58 -7.39
CA LEU A 89 -9.74 9.85 -8.53
C LEU A 89 -8.30 10.27 -8.83
N LEU A 90 -8.00 11.57 -8.79
CA LEU A 90 -6.63 12.06 -8.98
C LEU A 90 -5.69 11.50 -7.92
N GLY A 91 -6.14 11.48 -6.65
CA GLY A 91 -5.39 10.93 -5.54
C GLY A 91 -5.10 9.43 -5.68
N ILE A 92 -6.07 8.65 -6.16
CA ILE A 92 -5.87 7.22 -6.49
C ILE A 92 -4.82 7.07 -7.59
N VAL A 93 -4.95 7.80 -8.70
CA VAL A 93 -4.02 7.69 -9.84
C VAL A 93 -2.59 8.01 -9.41
N ILE A 94 -2.39 9.09 -8.65
CA ILE A 94 -1.07 9.48 -8.14
C ILE A 94 -0.52 8.42 -7.19
N SER A 95 -1.32 7.95 -6.22
CA SER A 95 -0.90 6.94 -5.25
C SER A 95 -0.51 5.62 -5.92
N THR A 96 -1.31 5.17 -6.89
CA THR A 96 -1.02 3.98 -7.69
C THR A 96 0.22 4.15 -8.54
N GLY A 97 0.41 5.31 -9.17
CA GLY A 97 1.62 5.61 -9.95
C GLY A 97 2.90 5.56 -9.12
N ILE A 98 2.88 6.20 -7.93
CA ILE A 98 4.01 6.18 -7.00
C ILE A 98 4.29 4.77 -6.50
N TYR A 99 3.25 4.04 -6.06
CA TYR A 99 3.39 2.66 -5.59
C TYR A 99 3.99 1.76 -6.67
N THR A 100 3.45 1.81 -7.89
CA THR A 100 3.92 1.01 -9.02
C THR A 100 5.38 1.30 -9.36
N TYR A 101 5.75 2.59 -9.41
CA TYR A 101 7.14 3.00 -9.64
C TYR A 101 8.09 2.44 -8.57
N LEU A 102 7.75 2.59 -7.30
CA LEU A 102 8.55 2.11 -6.18
C LEU A 102 8.63 0.58 -6.15
N TYR A 103 7.52 -0.10 -6.44
CA TYR A 103 7.44 -1.55 -6.55
C TYR A 103 8.41 -2.08 -7.62
N PHE A 104 8.35 -1.53 -8.85
CA PHE A 104 9.28 -1.94 -9.91
C PHE A 104 10.74 -1.58 -9.62
N ARG A 105 10.99 -0.46 -8.94
CA ARG A 105 12.33 -0.08 -8.49
C ARG A 105 12.86 -1.08 -7.46
N LEU A 106 12.02 -1.50 -6.51
CA LEU A 106 12.36 -2.53 -5.53
C LEU A 106 12.67 -3.85 -6.22
N LYS A 107 11.76 -4.33 -7.08
CA LYS A 107 11.93 -5.58 -7.83
C LYS A 107 13.24 -5.61 -8.62
N ARG A 108 13.54 -4.55 -9.37
CA ARG A 108 14.81 -4.42 -10.13
C ARG A 108 16.05 -4.50 -9.24
N LYS A 109 16.03 -3.90 -8.04
CA LYS A 109 17.15 -3.96 -7.10
C LYS A 109 17.48 -5.40 -6.69
N TYR A 110 16.47 -6.23 -6.42
CA TYR A 110 16.69 -7.61 -6.00
C TYR A 110 16.98 -8.56 -7.17
N ILE A 111 16.50 -8.26 -8.38
CA ILE A 111 16.92 -9.00 -9.59
C ILE A 111 18.41 -8.81 -9.84
N LYS A 112 18.91 -7.57 -9.74
CA LYS A 112 20.33 -7.26 -9.95
C LYS A 112 21.23 -7.97 -8.93
N ASN A 113 20.80 -8.03 -7.67
CA ASN A 113 21.53 -8.67 -6.57
C ASN A 113 21.34 -10.20 -6.50
N LYS A 114 20.72 -10.83 -7.50
CA LYS A 114 20.54 -12.28 -7.57
C LYS A 114 21.67 -12.97 -8.35
N GLY A 115 22.45 -12.21 -9.12
CA GLY A 115 23.55 -12.70 -9.96
C GLY A 115 24.94 -12.58 -9.33
N ASP A 116 25.03 -12.07 -8.10
CA ASP A 116 26.24 -12.03 -7.26
C ASP A 116 26.16 -13.13 -6.19
#